data_AF-A0A1C6JWL2-F1
#
_entry.id   AF-A0A1C6JWL2-F1
#
_cell.length_a   1.000
_cell.length_b   1.000
_cell.length_c   1.000
_cell.angle_alpha   90.00
_cell.angle_beta   90.00
_cell.angle_gamma   90.00
#
_symmetry.space_group_name_H-M   'P 1'
#
loop_
_entity.id
_entity.type
_entity.pdbx_description
1 polymer ?
#
loop_
_entity_poly.entity_id
_entity_poly.type
_entity_poly.pdbx_seq_one_letter_code
_entity_poly.pdbx_strand_id
1 'polypeptide(L)' 'MLREERGWKQSDMARRLWVSQSTYSGYETGKIQVPVDTLLKLADIYDVSMDYLMGRTDER' A
#
# COMPACT_ATOMS: atom_id res chain seq x y z
N MET A 1 -0.50 10.43 0.73
CA MET A 1 -0.56 8.96 0.62
C MET A 1 0.35 8.53 -0.53
N LEU A 2 1.20 7.50 -0.38
CA LEU A 2 2.29 7.24 -1.33
C LEU A 2 1.85 7.02 -2.79
N ARG A 3 0.67 6.42 -3.03
CA ARG A 3 0.14 6.33 -4.40
C ARG A 3 -0.19 7.69 -5.01
N GLU A 4 -0.64 8.65 -4.23
CA GLU A 4 -1.05 9.98 -4.72
C GLU A 4 0.17 10.80 -5.12
N GLU A 5 1.27 10.67 -4.37
CA GLU A 5 2.58 11.25 -4.72
C GLU A 5 3.09 10.73 -6.07
N ARG A 6 2.75 9.46 -6.40
CA ARG A 6 3.08 8.83 -7.69
C ARG A 6 1.99 8.97 -8.75
N GLY A 7 0.90 9.71 -8.48
CA GLY A 7 -0.22 9.90 -9.41
C GLY A 7 -1.02 8.63 -9.73
N TRP A 8 -0.94 7.59 -8.91
CA TRP A 8 -1.62 6.31 -9.13
C TRP A 8 -3.03 6.30 -8.55
N LYS A 9 -3.96 5.67 -9.28
CA LYS A 9 -5.33 5.43 -8.80
C LYS A 9 -5.36 4.18 -7.92
N GLN A 10 -6.36 4.11 -7.05
CA GLN A 10 -6.63 2.90 -6.26
C GLN A 10 -6.80 1.64 -7.14
N SER A 11 -7.41 1.79 -8.32
CA SER A 11 -7.57 0.71 -9.29
C SER A 11 -6.23 0.22 -9.86
N ASP A 12 -5.21 1.07 -9.95
CA ASP A 12 -3.89 0.66 -10.42
C ASP A 12 -3.17 -0.17 -9.37
N MET A 13 -3.30 0.22 -8.10
CA MET A 13 -2.73 -0.54 -6.98
C MET A 13 -3.43 -1.88 -6.78
N ALA A 14 -4.77 -1.89 -6.87
CA ALA A 14 -5.55 -3.11 -6.83
C ALA A 14 -5.10 -4.13 -7.90
N ARG A 15 -4.85 -3.66 -9.13
CA ARG A 15 -4.31 -4.51 -10.22
C ARG A 15 -2.91 -5.04 -9.91
N ARG A 16 -2.00 -4.20 -9.40
CA ARG A 16 -0.63 -4.61 -9.04
C ARG A 16 -0.60 -5.64 -7.92
N LEU A 17 -1.51 -5.52 -6.97
CA LEU A 17 -1.61 -6.40 -5.80
C LEU A 17 -2.51 -7.62 -6.02
N TRP A 18 -3.14 -7.73 -7.20
CA TRP A 18 -4.11 -8.80 -7.51
C TRP A 18 -5.29 -8.87 -6.52
N VAL A 19 -5.82 -7.70 -6.14
CA VAL A 19 -7.00 -7.58 -5.27
C VAL A 19 -8.07 -6.72 -5.94
N SER A 20 -9.27 -6.72 -5.37
CA SER A 20 -10.32 -5.80 -5.81
C SER A 20 -10.02 -4.35 -5.39
N GLN A 21 -10.56 -3.37 -6.11
CA GLN A 21 -10.42 -1.96 -5.73
C GLN A 21 -11.00 -1.68 -4.33
N SER A 22 -12.11 -2.32 -3.97
CA SER A 22 -12.71 -2.18 -2.64
C SER A 22 -11.82 -2.77 -1.55
N THR A 23 -11.14 -3.89 -1.81
CA THR A 23 -10.13 -4.45 -0.90
C THR A 23 -8.99 -3.45 -0.66
N TYR A 24 -8.44 -2.88 -1.73
CA TYR A 24 -7.37 -1.89 -1.61
C TYR A 24 -7.82 -0.61 -0.90
N SER A 25 -9.04 -0.12 -1.16
CA SER A 25 -9.66 0.97 -0.41
C SER A 25 -9.84 0.63 1.07
N GLY A 26 -10.16 -0.63 1.38
CA GLY A 26 -10.22 -1.15 2.74
C GLY A 26 -8.87 -1.11 3.46
N TYR A 27 -7.77 -1.40 2.76
CA TYR A 27 -6.41 -1.25 3.30
C TYR A 27 -6.11 0.22 3.63
N GLU A 28 -6.41 1.14 2.72
CA GLU A 28 -6.15 2.58 2.90
C GLU A 28 -6.97 3.21 4.03
N THR A 29 -8.16 2.69 4.29
CA THR A 29 -9.07 3.18 5.34
C THR A 29 -8.92 2.42 6.66
N GLY A 30 -8.04 1.41 6.72
CA GLY A 30 -7.87 0.55 7.90
C GLY A 30 -9.05 -0.39 8.20
N LYS A 31 -10.06 -0.44 7.31
CA LYS A 31 -11.21 -1.35 7.45
C LYS A 31 -10.84 -2.81 7.24
N ILE A 32 -9.78 -3.06 6.47
CA ILE A 32 -9.24 -4.39 6.22
C ILE A 32 -7.78 -4.38 6.68
N GLN A 33 -7.42 -5.37 7.50
CA GLN A 33 -6.03 -5.61 7.87
C GLN A 33 -5.21 -6.01 6.65
N VAL A 34 -4.05 -5.38 6.48
CA VAL A 34 -3.16 -5.63 5.35
C VAL A 34 -2.32 -6.87 5.64
N PRO A 35 -2.38 -7.94 4.83
CA PRO A 35 -1.51 -9.10 5.00
C PRO A 35 -0.03 -8.71 4.87
N VAL A 36 0.86 -9.41 5.59
CA VAL A 36 2.31 -9.14 5.55
C VAL A 36 2.86 -9.23 4.13
N ASP A 37 2.44 -10.21 3.33
CA ASP A 37 2.88 -10.34 1.94
C ASP A 37 2.46 -9.14 1.07
N THR A 38 1.30 -8.55 1.37
CA THR A 38 0.84 -7.33 0.69
C THR A 38 1.65 -6.12 1.14
N LEU A 39 2.02 -6.04 2.42
CA LEU A 39 2.91 -4.99 2.94
C LEU A 39 4.30 -5.05 2.28
N LEU A 40 4.86 -6.25 2.13
CA LEU A 40 6.13 -6.45 1.41
C LEU A 40 6.04 -5.97 -0.04
N LYS A 41 4.99 -6.34 -0.77
CA LYS A 41 4.78 -5.85 -2.14
C LYS A 41 4.60 -4.33 -2.20
N LEU A 42 3.92 -3.74 -1.23
CA LEU A 42 3.75 -2.29 -1.15
C LEU A 42 5.09 -1.60 -0.91
N ALA A 43 5.94 -2.16 -0.04
CA ALA A 43 7.28 -1.67 0.23
C ALA A 43 8.12 -1.66 -1.05
N ASP A 44 8.12 -2.78 -1.79
CA ASP A 44 8.81 -2.90 -3.08
C ASP A 44 8.25 -1.92 -4.14
N ILE A 45 6.92 -1.78 -4.22
CA ILE A 45 6.27 -0.90 -5.20
C ILE A 45 6.61 0.57 -4.93
N TYR A 46 6.62 0.98 -3.66
CA TYR A 46 6.90 2.35 -3.27
C TYR A 46 8.37 2.65 -3.05
N ASP A 47 9.24 1.64 -3.16
CA ASP A 47 10.68 1.73 -2.89
C ASP A 47 10.96 2.34 -1.52
N VAL A 48 10.32 1.75 -0.50
CA VAL A 48 10.40 2.16 0.91
C VAL A 48 10.45 0.95 1.83
N SER A 49 10.88 1.12 3.07
CA SER A 49 10.85 0.07 4.08
C SER A 49 9.44 -0.25 4.60
N MET A 50 9.25 -1.46 5.13
CA MET A 50 8.01 -1.78 5.86
C MET A 50 7.83 -0.94 7.12
N ASP A 51 8.92 -0.56 7.79
CA ASP A 51 8.86 0.29 8.98
C ASP A 51 8.31 1.67 8.63
N TYR A 52 8.67 2.22 7.46
CA TYR A 52 8.07 3.44 6.93
C TYR A 52 6.56 3.29 6.65
N LEU A 53 6.16 2.20 5.98
CA LEU A 53 4.74 1.94 5.70
C LEU A 53 3.88 1.80 6.97
N MET A 54 4.47 1.26 8.03
CA MET A 54 3.81 1.07 9.33
C MET A 54 3.94 2.29 10.25
N GLY A 55 4.60 3.38 9.82
CA GLY A 55 4.78 4.59 10.62
C GLY A 55 5.72 4.42 11.82
N ARG A 56 6.64 3.46 11.76
CA ARG A 56 7.67 3.24 12.80
C ARG A 56 8.91 4.13 12.60
N THR A 57 9.09 4.66 11.39
CA THR A 57 10.16 5.58 11.02
C THR A 57 9.68 6.54 9.94
N ASP A 58 10.32 7.71 9.85
CA ASP A 58 10.15 8.66 8.75
C ASP A 58 11.18 8.45 7.62
N GLU A 59 12.14 7.54 7.83
CA GLU A 59 13.14 7.13 6.84
C GLU A 59 12.48 6.22 5.80
N ARG A 60 12.53 6.66 4.53
CA ARG A 60 11.98 5.90 3.39
C ARG A 60 12.82 4.67 3.10
#